data_AF-W9UY20-F1
#
_entry.id   AF-W9UY20-F1
#
_cell.length_a   1.000
_cell.length_b   1.000
_cell.length_c   1.000
_cell.angle_alpha   90.00
_cell.angle_beta   90.00
_cell.angle_gamma   90.00
#
_symmetry.space_group_name_H-M   'P 1'
#
loop_
_entity.id
_entity.type
_entity.pdbx_description
1 polymer ?
#
loop_
_entity_poly.entity_id
_entity_poly.type
_entity_poly.pdbx_seq_one_letter_code
_entity_poly.pdbx_strand_id
1 'polypeptide(L)'
;MSKRKVSRRQSWRIEKIQKERTERANRLDTLIDERLEGGELGVEQNGLVISHFGKQLDVEALDGDDAGRIIRCHMRTHLGQLVTGDRVVWRASPDGGVVVAVRPRHSQLQRPNNHANSNRLRPTSTKSLSPWHLNPERTPT
;
A
#
# COMPACT_ATOMS: atom_id res chain seq x y z
N MET A 1 -4.35 6.17 36.00
CA MET A 1 -3.75 4.88 35.57
C MET A 1 -2.24 5.07 35.40
N SER A 2 -1.42 4.48 36.28
CA SER A 2 0.03 4.71 36.33
C SER A 2 0.75 4.04 35.14
N LYS A 3 1.59 4.80 34.44
CA LYS A 3 2.41 4.33 33.31
C LYS A 3 3.43 3.31 33.85
N ARG A 4 3.28 2.03 33.51
CA ARG A 4 4.24 0.97 33.91
C ARG A 4 5.65 1.37 33.46
N LYS A 5 6.55 1.62 34.40
CA LYS A 5 7.97 1.89 34.14
C LYS A 5 8.65 0.58 33.75
N VAL A 6 9.07 0.47 32.49
CA VAL A 6 9.87 -0.65 31.99
C VAL A 6 11.26 -0.58 32.63
N SER A 7 11.72 -1.68 33.23
CA SER A 7 13.05 -1.74 33.82
C SER A 7 14.13 -1.63 32.74
N ARG A 8 15.30 -1.04 33.06
CA ARG A 8 16.44 -0.89 32.13
C ARG A 8 16.82 -2.21 31.43
N ARG A 9 16.75 -3.35 32.14
CA ARG A 9 16.99 -4.68 31.56
C ARG A 9 15.89 -5.11 30.57
N GLN A 10 14.63 -4.77 30.85
CA GLN A 10 13.52 -5.04 29.94
C GLN A 10 13.59 -4.17 28.69
N SER A 11 13.96 -2.89 28.82
CA SER A 11 14.15 -1.99 27.68
C SER A 11 15.22 -2.52 26.74
N TRP A 12 16.38 -2.93 27.28
CA TRP A 12 17.46 -3.52 26.47
C TRP A 12 17.03 -4.82 25.77
N ARG A 13 16.27 -5.69 26.45
CA ARG A 13 15.75 -6.92 25.86
C ARG A 13 14.76 -6.63 24.73
N ILE A 14 13.86 -5.67 24.92
CA ILE A 14 12.92 -5.23 23.88
C ILE A 14 13.69 -4.68 22.69
N GLU A 15 14.67 -3.81 22.90
CA GLU A 15 15.48 -3.21 21.86
C GLU A 15 16.25 -4.26 21.06
N LYS A 16 16.90 -5.22 21.74
CA LYS A 16 17.61 -6.33 21.08
C LYS A 16 16.68 -7.15 20.19
N ILE A 17 15.51 -7.54 20.69
CA ILE A 17 14.53 -8.33 19.93
C ILE A 17 13.99 -7.52 18.74
N GLN A 18 13.70 -6.23 18.93
CA GLN A 18 13.22 -5.38 17.84
C GLN A 18 14.28 -5.20 16.76
N LYS A 19 15.54 -5.01 17.14
CA LYS A 19 16.66 -4.90 16.21
C LYS A 19 16.82 -6.17 15.37
N GLU A 20 16.83 -7.34 16.01
CA GLU A 20 16.95 -8.63 15.31
C GLU A 20 15.76 -8.89 14.36
N ARG A 21 14.52 -8.57 14.80
CA ARG A 21 13.33 -8.66 13.95
C ARG A 21 13.40 -7.72 12.75
N THR A 22 13.88 -6.50 12.94
CA THR A 22 14.00 -5.50 11.87
C THR A 22 15.07 -5.92 10.86
N GLU A 23 16.22 -6.38 11.32
CA GLU A 23 17.29 -6.88 10.44
C GLU A 23 16.82 -8.09 9.61
N ARG A 24 16.10 -9.03 10.23
CA ARG A 24 15.51 -10.17 9.52
C ARG A 24 14.47 -9.73 8.49
N ALA A 25 13.62 -8.77 8.82
CA ALA A 25 12.62 -8.24 7.90
C ALA A 25 13.27 -7.58 6.68
N ASN A 26 14.32 -6.78 6.89
CA ASN A 26 15.05 -6.09 5.83
C ASN A 26 15.74 -7.08 4.88
N ARG A 27 16.37 -8.14 5.40
CA ARG A 27 16.99 -9.17 4.55
C ARG A 27 15.97 -9.91 3.69
N LEU A 28 14.76 -10.12 4.21
CA LEU A 28 13.68 -10.70 3.43
C LEU A 28 13.17 -9.72 2.35
N ASP A 29 13.14 -8.43 2.64
CA ASP A 29 12.76 -7.41 1.65
C ASP A 29 13.74 -7.36 0.48
N THR A 30 15.05 -7.37 0.74
CA THR A 30 16.05 -7.35 -0.34
C THR A 30 15.93 -8.58 -1.25
N LEU A 31 15.72 -9.76 -0.67
CA LEU A 31 15.54 -11.01 -1.45
C LEU A 31 14.26 -10.99 -2.29
N ILE A 32 13.17 -10.44 -1.75
CA ILE A 32 11.92 -10.27 -2.49
C ILE A 32 12.14 -9.30 -3.64
N ASP A 33 12.72 -8.13 -3.38
CA ASP A 33 12.98 -7.13 -4.42
C ASP A 33 13.87 -7.71 -5.55
N GLU A 34 14.96 -8.41 -5.22
CA GLU A 34 15.81 -9.11 -6.21
C GLU A 34 15.01 -10.12 -7.06
N ARG A 35 14.13 -10.90 -6.43
CA ARG A 35 13.27 -11.86 -7.13
C ARG A 35 12.26 -11.17 -8.05
N LEU A 36 11.73 -10.02 -7.65
CA LEU A 36 10.79 -9.22 -8.42
C LEU A 36 11.45 -8.43 -9.57
N GLU A 37 12.75 -8.18 -9.49
CA GLU A 37 13.54 -7.55 -10.56
C GLU A 37 13.95 -8.53 -11.65
N GLY A 38 14.29 -9.78 -11.28
CA GLY A 38 14.72 -10.82 -12.23
C GLY A 38 13.59 -11.63 -12.88
N GLY A 39 12.32 -11.31 -12.62
CA GLY A 39 11.16 -12.08 -13.11
C GLY A 39 10.68 -11.67 -14.50
N GLU A 40 10.16 -12.63 -15.27
CA GLU A 40 9.35 -12.35 -16.46
C GLU A 40 8.03 -11.69 -16.05
N LEU A 41 8.01 -10.35 -16.15
CA LEU A 41 6.80 -9.58 -15.90
C LEU A 41 6.00 -9.45 -17.19
N GLY A 42 4.69 -9.71 -17.10
CA GLY A 42 3.74 -9.51 -18.20
C GLY A 42 3.58 -8.04 -18.59
N VAL A 43 2.59 -7.69 -19.40
CA VAL A 43 2.37 -6.28 -19.79
C VAL A 43 1.95 -5.40 -18.60
N GLU A 44 2.20 -4.11 -18.72
CA GLU A 44 1.74 -3.11 -17.75
C GLU A 44 0.23 -2.91 -17.87
N GLN A 45 -0.46 -2.94 -16.72
CA GLN A 45 -1.90 -2.80 -16.61
C GLN A 45 -2.25 -1.78 -15.53
N ASN A 46 -3.35 -1.06 -15.69
CA ASN A 46 -3.85 -0.19 -14.63
C ASN A 46 -4.61 -1.00 -13.59
N GLY A 47 -4.52 -0.53 -12.35
CA GLY A 47 -5.18 -1.17 -11.22
C GLY A 47 -5.60 -0.20 -10.14
N LEU A 48 -6.50 -0.65 -9.28
CA LEU A 48 -6.96 0.06 -8.09
C LEU A 48 -6.62 -0.76 -6.84
N VAL A 49 -5.98 -0.13 -5.86
CA VAL A 49 -5.67 -0.80 -4.59
C VAL A 49 -6.94 -0.95 -3.76
N ILE A 50 -7.34 -2.20 -3.49
CA ILE A 50 -8.54 -2.54 -2.72
C ILE A 50 -8.19 -2.75 -1.25
N SER A 51 -7.09 -3.45 -0.97
CA SER A 51 -6.67 -3.77 0.39
C SER A 51 -5.15 -3.77 0.52
N HIS A 52 -4.63 -3.52 1.72
CA HIS A 52 -3.20 -3.39 1.97
C HIS A 52 -2.77 -4.25 3.17
N PHE A 53 -1.90 -5.23 2.93
CA PHE A 53 -1.40 -6.21 3.90
C PHE A 53 0.10 -6.04 4.20
N GLY A 54 0.59 -4.80 4.18
CA GLY A 54 2.00 -4.50 4.45
C GLY A 54 2.86 -4.63 3.19
N LYS A 55 3.41 -5.82 2.93
CA LYS A 55 4.29 -6.07 1.76
C LYS A 55 3.50 -6.46 0.50
N GLN A 56 2.27 -6.93 0.71
CA GLN A 56 1.34 -7.30 -0.36
C GLN A 56 0.10 -6.43 -0.28
N LEU A 57 -0.59 -6.31 -1.40
CA LEU A 57 -1.85 -5.61 -1.53
C LEU A 57 -2.75 -6.30 -2.56
N ASP A 58 -4.05 -6.12 -2.43
CA ASP A 58 -4.98 -6.51 -3.49
C ASP A 58 -5.13 -5.37 -4.48
N VAL A 59 -4.96 -5.69 -5.75
CA VAL A 59 -5.20 -4.79 -6.88
C VAL A 59 -6.35 -5.33 -7.70
N GLU A 60 -7.39 -4.52 -7.89
CA GLU A 60 -8.39 -4.76 -8.90
C GLU A 60 -7.84 -4.31 -10.26
N ALA A 61 -7.82 -5.21 -11.24
CA ALA A 61 -7.44 -4.87 -12.61
C ALA A 61 -8.51 -3.96 -13.25
N LEU A 62 -8.09 -2.88 -13.89
CA LEU A 62 -9.00 -1.91 -14.54
C LEU A 62 -9.08 -2.08 -16.05
N ASP A 63 -8.12 -2.79 -16.66
CA ASP A 63 -8.00 -2.94 -18.11
C ASP A 63 -7.96 -4.42 -18.51
N GLY A 64 -8.18 -4.69 -19.80
CA GLY A 64 -8.00 -6.01 -20.40
C GLY A 64 -9.06 -7.04 -19.98
N ASP A 65 -8.76 -8.31 -20.28
CA ASP A 65 -9.67 -9.43 -20.01
C ASP A 65 -9.81 -9.74 -18.51
N ASP A 66 -8.84 -9.31 -17.71
CA ASP A 66 -8.86 -9.45 -16.25
C ASP A 66 -9.62 -8.29 -15.55
N ALA A 67 -10.21 -7.33 -16.28
CA ALA A 67 -10.90 -6.19 -15.67
C ALA A 67 -11.96 -6.62 -14.64
N GLY A 68 -11.89 -6.03 -13.43
CA GLY A 68 -12.74 -6.37 -12.29
C GLY A 68 -12.23 -7.56 -11.45
N ARG A 69 -11.18 -8.26 -11.89
CA ARG A 69 -10.54 -9.31 -11.09
C ARG A 69 -9.63 -8.70 -10.04
N ILE A 70 -9.59 -9.33 -8.86
CA ILE A 70 -8.68 -8.96 -7.77
C ILE A 70 -7.46 -9.87 -7.81
N ILE A 71 -6.27 -9.28 -7.89
CA ILE A 71 -4.97 -9.94 -7.92
C ILE A 71 -4.16 -9.54 -6.69
N ARG A 72 -3.54 -10.55 -6.06
CA ARG A 72 -2.58 -10.32 -4.98
C ARG A 72 -1.27 -9.84 -5.58
N CYS A 73 -0.91 -8.59 -5.28
CA CYS A 73 0.31 -7.98 -5.78
C CYS A 73 1.34 -7.74 -4.67
N HIS A 74 2.61 -7.88 -5.03
CA HIS A 74 3.75 -7.44 -4.22
C HIS A 74 4.09 -5.98 -4.52
N MET A 75 4.41 -5.23 -3.48
CA MET A 75 4.91 -3.86 -3.63
C MET A 75 6.43 -3.85 -3.61
N ARG A 76 7.03 -3.14 -4.55
CA ARG A 76 8.46 -2.80 -4.48
C ARG A 76 8.72 -1.74 -3.41
N THR A 77 9.81 -1.87 -2.66
CA THR A 77 10.14 -0.96 -1.54
C THR A 77 10.21 0.53 -1.91
N HIS A 78 10.58 0.87 -3.15
CA HIS A 78 10.73 2.27 -3.58
C HIS A 78 9.40 3.00 -3.85
N LEU A 79 8.27 2.31 -3.90
CA LEU A 79 6.96 2.91 -4.26
C LEU A 79 6.33 3.77 -3.16
N GLY A 80 6.99 3.87 -2.01
CA GLY A 80 6.49 4.64 -0.87
C GLY A 80 5.26 4.01 -0.23
N GLN A 81 4.48 4.81 0.50
CA GLN A 81 3.31 4.31 1.19
C GLN A 81 2.11 4.28 0.26
N LEU A 82 1.69 3.08 -0.14
CA LEU A 82 0.40 2.84 -0.80
C LEU A 82 -0.74 2.72 0.23
N VAL A 83 -1.92 3.17 -0.16
CA VAL A 83 -3.16 3.04 0.59
C VAL A 83 -4.30 2.58 -0.29
N THR A 84 -5.36 2.08 0.34
CA THR A 84 -6.61 1.74 -0.35
C THR A 84 -7.14 2.96 -1.11
N GLY A 85 -7.54 2.73 -2.36
CA GLY A 85 -8.01 3.72 -3.32
C GLY A 85 -6.91 4.32 -4.20
N ASP A 86 -5.64 3.95 -4.00
CA ASP A 86 -4.58 4.38 -4.91
C ASP A 86 -4.73 3.73 -6.28
N ARG A 87 -4.53 4.53 -7.33
CA ARG A 87 -4.42 4.04 -8.70
C ARG A 87 -2.97 3.66 -8.96
N VAL A 88 -2.74 2.45 -9.45
CA VAL A 88 -1.41 1.90 -9.63
C VAL A 88 -1.25 1.35 -11.04
N VAL A 89 0.00 1.21 -11.47
CA VAL A 89 0.38 0.38 -12.61
C VAL A 89 1.01 -0.88 -12.05
N TRP A 90 0.54 -2.02 -12.50
CA TRP A 90 0.99 -3.34 -12.06
C TRP A 90 1.25 -4.24 -13.26
N ARG A 91 2.06 -5.28 -13.06
CA ARG A 91 2.38 -6.29 -14.08
C ARG A 91 2.08 -7.67 -13.52
N ALA A 92 1.53 -8.55 -14.35
CA ALA A 92 1.35 -9.95 -13.99
C ALA A 92 2.71 -10.65 -13.84
N SER A 93 2.77 -11.59 -12.91
CA SER A 93 3.94 -12.42 -12.60
C SER A 93 3.46 -13.86 -12.37
N PRO A 94 4.30 -14.89 -12.59
CA PRO A 94 3.92 -16.28 -12.29
C PRO A 94 3.39 -16.48 -10.86
N ASP A 95 3.89 -15.69 -9.90
CA ASP A 95 3.52 -15.76 -8.48
C ASP A 95 2.38 -14.77 -8.09
N GLY A 96 1.74 -14.12 -9.07
CA GLY A 96 0.64 -13.16 -8.85
C GLY A 96 0.83 -11.86 -9.64
N GLY A 97 1.03 -10.74 -8.95
CA GLY A 97 1.33 -9.47 -9.60
C GLY A 97 2.37 -8.63 -8.86
N VAL A 98 2.90 -7.63 -9.55
CA VAL A 98 3.90 -6.71 -9.00
C VAL A 98 3.47 -5.29 -9.30
N VAL A 99 3.34 -4.46 -8.27
CA VAL A 99 3.13 -3.03 -8.47
C VAL A 99 4.44 -2.42 -8.93
N VAL A 100 4.40 -1.66 -10.03
CA VAL A 100 5.58 -1.03 -10.63
C VAL A 100 5.53 0.49 -10.56
N ALA A 101 4.35 1.09 -10.45
CA ALA A 101 4.21 2.53 -10.27
C ALA A 101 2.90 2.90 -9.55
N VAL A 102 2.89 4.10 -8.96
CA VAL A 102 1.70 4.70 -8.34
C VAL A 102 1.36 5.97 -9.10
N ARG A 103 0.09 6.16 -9.45
CA ARG A 103 -0.38 7.39 -10.09
C ARG A 103 -0.57 8.51 -9.05
N PRO A 104 -0.43 9.79 -9.43
CA PRO A 104 -0.67 10.91 -8.54
C PRO A 104 -2.08 10.87 -7.92
N ARG A 105 -2.15 11.14 -6.61
CA ARG A 105 -3.42 11.19 -5.87
C ARG A 105 -4.11 12.53 -6.12
N HIS A 106 -5.41 12.51 -6.38
CA HIS A 106 -6.23 13.72 -6.42
C HIS A 106 -6.63 14.21 -5.02
N SER A 107 -6.76 13.29 -4.07
CA SER A 107 -7.09 13.61 -2.69
C SER A 107 -6.57 12.53 -1.75
N GLN A 108 -6.38 12.87 -0.48
CA GLN A 108 -5.90 11.94 0.54
C GLN A 108 -6.57 12.21 1.87
N LEU A 109 -7.12 11.16 2.47
CA LEU A 109 -7.57 11.19 3.86
C LEU A 109 -6.39 10.82 4.75
N GLN A 110 -6.13 11.69 5.72
CA GLN A 110 -5.04 11.53 6.68
C GLN A 110 -5.60 11.50 8.09
N ARG A 111 -5.10 10.57 8.90
CA ARG A 111 -5.43 10.52 10.32
C ARG A 111 -4.37 11.27 11.13
N PRO A 112 -4.76 12.25 11.97
CA PRO A 112 -3.83 12.86 12.92
C PRO A 112 -3.39 11.82 13.96
N ASN A 113 -2.08 11.75 14.19
CA ASN A 113 -1.49 10.81 15.15
C ASN A 113 -1.47 11.45 16.56
N ASN A 114 -2.00 10.75 17.57
CA ASN A 114 -2.13 11.25 18.94
C ASN A 114 -0.84 11.08 19.79
N HIS A 115 0.26 10.63 19.19
CA HIS A 115 1.55 10.57 19.86
C HIS A 115 2.13 11.98 19.99
N ALA A 116 2.19 12.47 21.23
CA ALA A 116 2.44 13.84 21.68
C ALA A 116 3.75 14.52 21.25
N ASN A 117 4.50 14.04 20.24
CA ASN A 117 5.75 14.65 19.80
C ASN A 117 6.09 14.48 18.31
N SER A 118 5.14 14.16 17.43
CA SER A 118 5.42 14.24 15.98
C SER A 118 4.22 14.74 15.21
N ASN A 119 4.35 15.93 14.61
CA ASN A 119 3.44 16.49 13.60
C ASN A 119 3.52 15.69 12.27
N ARG A 120 3.39 14.36 12.33
CA ARG A 120 3.53 13.46 11.19
C ARG A 120 2.19 12.81 10.90
N LEU A 121 1.55 13.28 9.84
CA LEU A 121 0.28 12.77 9.33
C LEU A 121 0.51 11.44 8.60
N ARG A 122 -0.34 10.43 8.84
CA ARG A 122 -0.30 9.16 8.09
C ARG A 122 -1.47 9.12 7.10
N PRO A 123 -1.21 8.83 5.80
CA PRO A 123 -2.24 8.46 4.84
C PRO A 123 -3.04 7.26 5.35
N THR A 124 -4.37 7.31 5.25
CA THR A 124 -5.25 6.17 5.55
C THR A 124 -6.01 5.67 4.34
N SER A 125 -6.43 6.55 3.44
CA SER A 125 -7.07 6.21 2.17
C SER A 125 -7.05 7.39 1.21
N THR A 126 -7.37 7.17 -0.05
CA THR A 126 -7.69 8.24 -0.99
C THR A 126 -9.19 8.36 -1.17
N LYS A 127 -9.68 9.57 -1.47
CA LYS A 127 -11.09 9.79 -1.80
C LYS A 127 -11.22 9.77 -3.32
N SER A 128 -11.82 8.71 -3.85
CA SER A 128 -12.31 8.68 -5.23
C SER A 128 -13.61 9.49 -5.27
N LEU A 129 -13.55 10.77 -5.66
CA LEU A 129 -14.75 11.48 -6.10
C LEU A 129 -15.04 10.99 -7.52
N SER A 130 -15.85 9.94 -7.63
CA SER A 130 -16.42 9.54 -8.91
C SER A 130 -17.37 10.65 -9.37
N PRO A 131 -17.22 11.21 -10.58
CA PRO A 131 -18.09 12.29 -11.08
C PRO A 131 -19.42 11.69 -11.56
N TRP A 132 -20.16 11.03 -10.66
CA TRP A 132 -21.56 10.70 -10.88
C TRP A 132 -22.36 11.72 -10.08
N HIS A 133 -22.88 12.74 -10.75
CA HIS A 133 -23.97 13.66 -10.37
C HIS A 133 -23.67 15.07 -10.90
N LEU A 134 -23.81 15.27 -12.21
CA LEU A 134 -24.17 16.54 -12.82
C LEU A 134 -24.51 16.25 -14.29
N ASN A 135 -25.70 15.70 -14.52
CA ASN A 135 -26.30 15.71 -15.86
C ASN A 135 -27.62 16.52 -15.75
N PRO A 136 -27.63 17.80 -16.13
CA PRO A 136 -28.78 18.67 -15.99
C PRO A 136 -29.65 18.65 -17.26
N GLU A 137 -30.07 17.48 -17.74
CA GLU A 137 -31.03 17.41 -18.85
C GLU A 137 -32.02 16.26 -18.66
N ARG A 138 -33.11 16.54 -17.94
CA ARG A 138 -34.41 15.86 -18.09
C ARG A 138 -35.52 16.81 -17.66
N THR A 139 -36.02 17.60 -18.60
CA THR A 139 -37.38 18.15 -18.55
C THR A 139 -38.29 17.24 -19.37
N PRO A 140 -39.35 16.65 -18.79
CA PRO A 140 -40.44 16.15 -19.59
C PRO A 140 -41.49 17.26 -19.80
N THR A 141 -41.94 17.36 -21.04
CA THR A 141 -43.18 18.03 -21.51
C THR A 141 -44.41 17.56 -20.76
#